data_AF-A0A7V1RHY0-F1
#
_entry.id   AF-A0A7V1RHY0-F1
#
_cell.length_a   1.000
_cell.length_b   1.000
_cell.length_c   1.000
_cell.angle_alpha   90.00
_cell.angle_beta   90.00
_cell.angle_gamma   90.00
#
_symmetry.space_group_name_H-M   'P 1'
#
loop_
_entity.id
_entity.type
_entity.pdbx_description
1 polymer ?
#
loop_
_entity_poly.entity_id
_entity_poly.type
_entity_poly.pdbx_seq_one_letter_code
_entity_poly.pdbx_strand_id
1 'polypeptide(L)'
;QDEIHEAAFRMQRQIESGERVVVGVNRFREPEERQPEILRIPEEEVARQVERVRALRASRDREQVERALAAVEEAARGTDNLLPPMKEALRARATLGEVSDVLRRVFGEHRPSG
;
A
#
# COMPACT_ATOMS: atom_id res chain seq x y z
N GLN A 1 2.04 19.64 -7.52
CA GLN A 1 0.98 19.21 -6.57
C GLN A 1 0.35 20.42 -5.88
N ASP A 2 1.06 21.55 -5.82
CA ASP A 2 0.66 22.81 -5.18
C ASP A 2 -0.71 23.35 -5.61
N GLU A 3 -1.04 23.31 -6.90
CA GLU A 3 -2.34 23.79 -7.39
C GLU A 3 -3.53 22.99 -6.83
N ILE A 4 -3.35 21.68 -6.61
CA ILE A 4 -4.36 20.81 -5.99
C ILE A 4 -4.49 21.17 -4.51
N HIS A 5 -3.37 21.40 -3.81
CA HIS A 5 -3.39 21.81 -2.40
C HIS A 5 -4.02 23.19 -2.20
N GLU A 6 -3.70 24.16 -3.03
CA GLU A 6 -4.27 25.50 -2.96
C GLU A 6 -5.76 25.49 -3.26
N ALA A 7 -6.20 24.75 -4.27
CA ALA A 7 -7.61 24.57 -4.58
C ALA A 7 -8.37 23.91 -3.42
N ALA A 8 -7.80 22.85 -2.82
CA ALA A 8 -8.37 22.19 -1.66
C ALA A 8 -8.48 23.12 -0.44
N PHE A 9 -7.44 23.91 -0.17
CA PHE A 9 -7.44 24.86 0.93
C PHE A 9 -8.46 25.98 0.75
N ARG A 10 -8.58 26.55 -0.46
CA ARG A 10 -9.62 27.52 -0.79
C ARG A 10 -11.01 26.92 -0.61
N MET A 11 -11.24 25.70 -1.09
CA MET A 11 -12.51 25.00 -0.93
C MET A 11 -12.85 24.78 0.55
N GLN A 12 -11.89 24.33 1.36
CA GLN A 12 -12.08 24.15 2.79
C GLN A 12 -12.49 25.46 3.47
N ARG A 13 -11.79 26.56 3.17
CA ARG A 13 -12.14 27.89 3.69
C ARG A 13 -13.53 28.34 3.30
N GLN A 14 -13.97 28.09 2.06
CA GLN A 14 -15.31 28.45 1.60
C GLN A 14 -16.40 27.65 2.33
N ILE A 15 -16.13 26.37 2.64
CA ILE A 15 -17.04 25.54 3.42
C ILE A 15 -17.12 26.04 4.87
N GLU A 16 -15.97 26.38 5.47
CA GLU A 16 -15.91 26.89 6.86
C GLU A 16 -16.54 28.27 7.01
N SER A 17 -16.32 29.17 6.04
CA SER A 17 -16.94 30.51 6.02
C SER A 17 -18.44 30.46 5.72
N GLY A 18 -18.94 29.33 5.19
CA GLY A 18 -20.31 29.16 4.73
C GLY A 18 -20.59 29.81 3.37
N GLU A 19 -19.57 30.37 2.69
CA GLU A 19 -19.65 30.84 1.30
C GLU A 19 -20.05 29.69 0.36
N ARG A 20 -19.56 28.48 0.66
CA ARG A 20 -19.97 27.24 0.00
C ARG A 20 -20.84 26.41 0.95
N VAL A 21 -22.11 26.27 0.61
CA VAL A 21 -23.06 25.49 1.43
C VAL A 21 -22.88 23.98 1.19
N VAL A 22 -22.75 23.24 2.29
CA VAL A 22 -22.74 21.77 2.34
C VAL A 22 -23.82 21.34 3.33
N VAL A 23 -24.93 20.81 2.79
CA VAL A 23 -26.11 20.38 3.56
C VAL A 23 -25.73 19.25 4.52
N GLY A 24 -26.19 19.34 5.77
CA GLY A 24 -25.82 18.39 6.82
C GLY A 24 -24.42 18.60 7.40
N VAL A 25 -23.60 19.51 6.83
CA VAL A 25 -22.25 19.78 7.29
C VAL A 25 -22.06 21.22 7.78
N ASN A 26 -22.50 22.28 7.09
CA ASN A 26 -22.39 23.66 7.60
C ASN A 26 -23.72 24.43 7.65
N ARG A 27 -24.74 23.89 6.97
CA ARG A 27 -26.12 24.36 6.98
C ARG A 27 -27.06 23.17 7.02
N PHE A 28 -28.24 23.37 7.60
CA PHE A 28 -29.29 22.34 7.69
C PHE A 28 -28.80 21.06 8.38
N ARG A 29 -28.07 21.20 9.49
CA ARG A 29 -27.66 20.05 10.32
C ARG A 29 -28.86 19.51 11.08
N GLU A 30 -29.05 18.21 11.04
CA GLU A 30 -30.00 17.52 11.92
C GLU A 30 -29.36 17.30 13.30
N PRO A 31 -30.10 17.48 14.40
CA PRO A 31 -29.56 17.34 15.75
C PRO A 31 -29.23 15.89 16.13
N GLU A 32 -29.73 14.91 15.38
CA GLU A 32 -29.55 13.48 15.63
C GLU A 32 -28.74 12.84 14.50
N GLU A 33 -27.42 12.75 14.69
CA GLU A 33 -26.54 12.04 13.76
C GLU A 33 -26.60 10.54 14.06
N ARG A 34 -27.20 9.74 13.16
CA ARG A 34 -27.06 8.28 13.21
C ARG A 34 -25.62 7.92 12.87
N GLN A 35 -24.86 7.46 13.87
CA GLN A 35 -23.52 6.94 13.62
C GLN A 35 -23.65 5.63 12.83
N PRO A 36 -23.07 5.54 11.62
CA PRO A 36 -23.04 4.28 10.90
C PRO A 36 -22.18 3.28 11.67
N GLU A 37 -22.53 2.01 11.56
CA GLU A 37 -21.63 0.95 12.03
C GLU A 37 -20.35 0.99 11.18
N ILE A 38 -19.22 1.22 11.84
CA ILE A 38 -17.92 1.26 11.19
C ILE A 38 -17.32 -0.14 11.27
N LEU A 39 -16.98 -0.70 10.10
CA LEU A 39 -16.21 -1.94 10.04
C LEU A 39 -14.87 -1.74 10.76
N ARG A 40 -14.67 -2.50 11.84
CA ARG A 40 -13.38 -2.58 12.54
C ARG A 40 -12.65 -3.83 12.07
N ILE A 41 -11.41 -3.68 11.65
CA ILE A 41 -10.53 -4.81 11.33
C ILE A 41 -9.97 -5.33 12.66
N PRO A 42 -10.24 -6.59 13.04
CA PRO A 42 -9.75 -7.13 14.30
C PRO A 42 -8.22 -7.26 14.32
N GLU A 43 -7.57 -6.99 15.45
CA GLU A 43 -6.12 -7.12 15.60
C GLU A 43 -5.62 -8.57 15.42
N GLU A 44 -6.47 -9.55 15.75
CA GLU A 44 -6.16 -10.97 15.55
C GLU A 44 -5.91 -11.35 14.08
N GLU A 45 -6.48 -10.59 13.13
CA GLU A 45 -6.25 -10.78 11.69
C GLU A 45 -4.80 -10.50 11.33
N VAL A 46 -4.21 -9.46 11.94
CA VAL A 46 -2.79 -9.11 11.76
C VAL A 46 -1.91 -10.21 12.33
N ALA A 47 -2.19 -10.65 13.56
CA ALA A 47 -1.44 -11.73 14.20
C ALA A 47 -1.49 -13.01 13.37
N ARG A 48 -2.67 -13.39 12.86
CA ARG A 48 -2.86 -14.56 12.00
C ARG A 48 -2.05 -14.45 10.71
N GLN A 49 -2.02 -13.28 10.07
CA GLN A 49 -1.26 -13.09 8.85
C GLN A 49 0.26 -13.17 9.09
N VAL A 50 0.74 -12.64 10.21
CA VAL A 50 2.16 -12.76 10.62
C VAL A 50 2.55 -14.23 10.78
N GLU A 51 1.74 -15.03 11.48
CA GLU A 51 2.01 -16.45 11.67
C GLU A 51 1.97 -17.24 10.35
N ARG A 52 1.04 -16.92 9.44
CA ARG A 52 1.02 -17.52 8.09
C ARG A 52 2.31 -17.26 7.32
N VAL A 53 2.83 -16.03 7.37
CA VAL A 53 4.09 -15.68 6.70
C VAL A 53 5.28 -16.38 7.34
N ARG A 54 5.31 -16.49 8.68
CA ARG A 54 6.35 -17.23 9.41
C ARG A 54 6.35 -18.71 9.01
N ALA A 55 5.19 -19.35 9.04
CA ALA A 55 5.02 -20.75 8.64
C ALA A 55 5.41 -20.99 7.17
N LEU A 56 5.03 -20.08 6.27
CA LEU A 56 5.43 -20.13 4.86
C LEU A 56 6.96 -20.09 4.71
N ARG A 57 7.63 -19.17 5.41
CA ARG A 57 9.09 -19.02 5.37
C ARG A 57 9.81 -20.23 5.96
N ALA A 58 9.25 -20.88 6.98
CA ALA A 58 9.83 -22.05 7.63
C ALA A 58 9.72 -23.33 6.80
N SER A 59 8.69 -23.45 5.95
CA SER A 59 8.37 -24.70 5.22
C SER A 59 8.82 -24.73 3.75
N ARG A 60 9.22 -23.59 3.18
CA ARG A 60 9.62 -23.49 1.77
C ARG A 60 11.05 -23.97 1.52
N ASP A 61 11.32 -24.34 0.27
CA ASP A 61 12.70 -24.54 -0.21
C ASP A 61 13.41 -23.17 -0.27
N ARG A 62 14.30 -22.96 0.69
CA ARG A 62 15.01 -21.69 0.84
C ARG A 62 15.94 -21.40 -0.32
N GLU A 63 16.66 -22.40 -0.82
CA GLU A 63 17.61 -22.19 -1.91
C GLU A 63 16.87 -21.89 -3.22
N GLN A 64 15.74 -22.55 -3.46
CA GLN A 64 14.91 -22.26 -4.62
C GLN A 64 14.41 -20.81 -4.59
N VAL A 65 13.96 -20.33 -3.42
CA VAL A 65 13.54 -18.94 -3.24
C VAL A 65 14.70 -17.97 -3.48
N GLU A 66 15.86 -18.23 -2.89
CA GLU A 66 17.03 -17.36 -3.03
C GLU A 66 17.48 -17.26 -4.49
N ARG A 67 17.52 -18.38 -5.23
CA ARG A 67 17.81 -18.39 -6.67
C ARG A 67 16.77 -17.61 -7.48
N ALA A 68 15.48 -17.80 -7.19
CA ALA A 68 14.42 -17.11 -7.91
C ALA A 68 14.43 -15.58 -7.65
N LEU A 69 14.71 -15.17 -6.40
CA LEU A 69 14.88 -13.76 -6.04
C LEU A 69 16.12 -13.13 -6.71
N ALA A 70 17.22 -13.87 -6.83
CA ALA A 70 18.40 -13.40 -7.56
C ALA A 70 18.09 -13.14 -9.05
N ALA A 71 17.27 -13.99 -9.68
CA ALA A 71 16.83 -13.78 -11.06
C ALA A 71 15.94 -12.53 -11.21
N VAL A 72 15.11 -12.21 -10.21
CA VAL A 72 14.36 -10.95 -10.18
C VAL A 72 15.30 -9.75 -10.09
N GLU A 73 16.33 -9.84 -9.24
CA GLU A 73 17.31 -8.77 -9.06
C GLU A 73 18.10 -8.51 -10.34
N GLU A 74 18.52 -9.57 -11.04
CA GLU A 74 19.24 -9.46 -12.31
C GLU A 74 18.39 -8.81 -13.40
N ALA A 75 17.14 -9.28 -13.57
CA ALA A 75 16.21 -8.68 -14.51
C ALA A 75 15.92 -7.20 -14.19
N ALA A 76 15.88 -6.84 -12.91
CA ALA A 76 15.69 -5.46 -12.46
C ALA A 76 16.88 -4.55 -12.77
N ARG A 77 18.11 -5.08 -12.77
CA ARG A 77 19.31 -4.31 -13.17
C ARG A 77 19.42 -4.10 -14.68
N GLY A 78 18.85 -5.03 -15.44
CA GLY A 78 18.84 -4.98 -16.90
C GLY A 78 17.63 -4.24 -17.48
N THR A 79 17.29 -4.62 -18.70
CA THR A 79 16.11 -4.12 -19.45
C THR A 79 15.08 -5.22 -19.70
N ASP A 80 15.24 -6.37 -19.05
CA ASP A 80 14.40 -7.54 -19.23
C ASP A 80 13.01 -7.34 -18.62
N ASN A 81 12.05 -8.15 -19.08
CA ASN A 81 10.72 -8.15 -18.50
C ASN A 81 10.77 -8.74 -17.08
N LEU A 82 10.30 -7.98 -16.09
CA LEU A 82 10.26 -8.39 -14.68
C LEU A 82 9.17 -9.43 -14.38
N LEU A 83 8.11 -9.52 -15.18
CA LEU A 83 6.97 -10.39 -14.87
C LEU A 83 7.34 -11.89 -14.83
N PRO A 84 8.09 -12.46 -15.80
CA PRO A 84 8.51 -13.86 -15.73
C PRO A 84 9.29 -14.22 -14.46
N PRO A 85 10.41 -13.56 -14.09
CA PRO A 85 11.15 -13.93 -12.87
C PRO A 85 10.34 -13.68 -11.59
N MET A 86 9.48 -12.66 -11.55
CA MET A 86 8.58 -12.46 -10.40
C MET A 86 7.58 -13.61 -10.24
N LYS A 87 7.01 -14.12 -11.34
CA LYS A 87 6.11 -15.28 -11.30
C LYS A 87 6.83 -16.52 -10.79
N GLU A 88 8.09 -16.75 -11.18
CA GLU A 88 8.89 -17.86 -10.67
C GLU A 88 9.20 -17.70 -9.18
N ALA A 89 9.57 -16.50 -8.72
CA ALA A 89 9.79 -16.24 -7.29
C ALA A 89 8.53 -16.52 -6.45
N LEU A 90 7.36 -16.06 -6.91
CA LEU A 90 6.09 -16.33 -6.22
C LEU A 90 5.71 -17.81 -6.24
N ARG A 91 5.97 -18.54 -7.34
CA ARG A 91 5.81 -20.00 -7.41
C ARG A 91 6.72 -20.73 -6.42
N ALA A 92 7.95 -20.27 -6.27
CA ALA A 92 8.90 -20.75 -5.28
C ALA A 92 8.55 -20.39 -3.83
N ARG A 93 7.41 -19.73 -3.58
CA ARG A 93 6.97 -19.26 -2.24
C ARG A 93 7.80 -18.11 -1.66
N ALA A 94 8.38 -17.25 -2.51
CA ALA A 94 8.81 -15.93 -2.09
C ALA A 94 7.60 -15.09 -1.67
N THR A 95 7.78 -14.20 -0.68
CA THR A 95 6.71 -13.28 -0.27
C THR A 95 6.72 -12.03 -1.15
N LEU A 96 5.58 -11.34 -1.22
CA LEU A 96 5.52 -10.03 -1.89
C LEU A 96 6.55 -9.04 -1.30
N GLY A 97 6.73 -9.06 0.03
CA GLY A 97 7.71 -8.23 0.71
C GLY A 97 9.13 -8.49 0.24
N GLU A 98 9.53 -9.75 0.07
CA GLU A 98 10.88 -10.13 -0.39
C GLU A 98 11.13 -9.73 -1.83
N VAL A 99 10.15 -9.90 -2.72
CA VAL A 99 10.24 -9.43 -4.11
C VAL A 99 10.37 -7.90 -4.13
N SER A 100 9.56 -7.18 -3.34
CA SER A 100 9.64 -5.73 -3.22
C SER A 100 10.96 -5.25 -2.59
N ASP A 101 11.52 -5.98 -1.62
CA ASP A 101 12.84 -5.69 -1.03
C ASP A 101 13.94 -5.77 -2.10
N VAL A 102 13.91 -6.82 -2.93
CA VAL A 102 14.85 -6.98 -4.05
C VAL A 102 14.76 -5.80 -5.01
N LEU A 103 13.55 -5.44 -5.45
CA LEU A 103 13.34 -4.32 -6.38
C LEU A 103 13.79 -2.98 -5.75
N ARG A 104 13.53 -2.77 -4.46
CA ARG A 104 13.99 -1.58 -3.74
C ARG A 104 15.50 -1.45 -3.66
N ARG A 105 16.25 -2.55 -3.61
CA ARG A 105 17.73 -2.49 -3.65
C ARG A 105 18.24 -1.96 -5.00
N VAL A 106 17.52 -2.24 -6.08
CA VAL A 106 17.92 -1.84 -7.44
C VAL A 106 17.41 -0.45 -7.80
N PHE A 107 16.13 -0.17 -7.53
CA PHE A 107 15.47 1.08 -7.94
C PHE A 107 15.42 2.15 -6.85
N GLY A 108 15.71 1.79 -5.60
CA GLY A 108 15.49 2.64 -4.45
C GLY A 108 14.01 2.74 -4.08
N GLU A 109 13.69 3.74 -3.26
CA GLU A 109 12.33 4.08 -2.87
C GLU A 109 12.03 5.51 -3.31
N HIS A 110 10.87 5.74 -3.91
CA HIS A 110 10.45 7.09 -4.26
C HIS A 110 10.28 7.91 -2.99
N ARG A 111 10.96 9.06 -2.94
CA ARG A 111 10.73 10.10 -1.95
C ARG A 111 10.15 11.30 -2.68
N PRO A 112 8.94 11.78 -2.32
CA PRO A 112 8.44 13.02 -2.86
C PRO A 112 9.46 14.12 -2.54
N SER A 113 9.98 14.80 -3.57
CA SER A 113 10.61 16.10 -3.38
C SER A 113 9.50 17.08 -3.06
N GLY A 114 9.54 17.64 -1.85
CA GLY A 114 8.57 18.64 -1.38
C GLY A 114 8.67 19.95 -2.15
#